data_AF-A0A077ZXK9-F1
#
_entry.id   AF-A0A077ZXK9-F1
#
_cell.length_a   1.000
_cell.length_b   1.000
_cell.length_c   1.000
_cell.angle_alpha   90.00
_cell.angle_beta   90.00
_cell.angle_gamma   90.00
#
_symmetry.space_group_name_H-M   'P 1'
#
loop_
_entity.id
_entity.type
_entity.pdbx_description
1 polymer ?
#
loop_
_entity_poly.entity_id
_entity_poly.type
_entity_poly.pdbx_seq_one_letter_code
_entity_poly.pdbx_strand_id
1 'polypeptide(L)'
;MKLQKTQEVEKKNKQELDDFQRQIAYVDQEIHKLRQLLQQKELEKKKVKQQIEEEIQQEIQRQEQLSKKQLEEKLQKLEQEYNEKLQELQKLKESRLKLIQQQAQQEKLHIQQAEEQKKMQQEQFQSQQKSELNQQINQQQTIQSKPIVQEEVKQQITQQTQQQSAMPLAQSEQFQDNRLINKKNVKYLECNINIIEDNKKIKEFYIKLDAWYNSRKSAINMEFKKRYGQDIDGVLQNSLSRLEKLQELEKYQPQYVPGLIKQINQRNADNVMQALSSIQDTSDQKKVAYYRAAHVFFLNIFKLRQTGQKLEVFKSQYHDFYSDIIHNINYQMPQTNIKSILMGKALQYSCLLLPYYPDLKNFQDELDMANAMGYRKADQERENYEETSNRMSNYCRLMFSILVDDAHIGRLFQMFVLYLNFRFHQLSSQIIFDFLDFTGYHLLRKYGKVFAEILEGMLCRGDGYCDRYEKYTSDQMINEIQNCEDVVGDEPDKSNTGITIVEIYNKKLRSQCESLIKDFRQKGINNNLPRY
;
A
#
# COMPACT_ATOMS: atom_id res chain seq x y z
N MET A 1 52.53 103.74 12.80
CA MET A 1 51.93 102.81 13.79
C MET A 1 50.81 101.93 13.22
N LYS A 2 49.67 102.45 12.70
CA LYS A 2 48.57 101.58 12.20
C LYS A 2 49.01 100.61 11.08
N LEU A 3 49.78 101.06 10.09
CA LEU A 3 50.18 100.25 8.93
C LEU A 3 51.02 99.00 9.29
N GLN A 4 51.94 99.11 10.25
CA GLN A 4 52.82 98.00 10.65
C GLN A 4 52.04 96.85 11.30
N LYS A 5 51.06 97.16 12.18
CA LYS A 5 50.23 96.12 12.81
C LYS A 5 49.39 95.35 11.80
N THR A 6 48.90 96.01 10.74
CA THR A 6 48.19 95.33 9.65
C THR A 6 49.12 94.38 8.90
N GLN A 7 50.34 94.80 8.56
CA GLN A 7 51.32 93.96 7.85
C GLN A 7 51.82 92.76 8.68
N GLU A 8 51.92 92.89 10.01
CA GLU A 8 52.24 91.77 10.91
C GLU A 8 51.10 90.75 10.97
N VAL A 9 49.85 91.20 11.04
CA VAL A 9 48.66 90.32 11.01
C VAL A 9 48.53 89.61 9.65
N GLU A 10 48.74 90.32 8.53
CA GLU A 10 48.73 89.70 7.20
C GLU A 10 49.83 88.65 7.03
N LYS A 11 51.05 88.92 7.53
CA LYS A 11 52.13 87.92 7.54
C LYS A 11 51.79 86.70 8.39
N LYS A 12 51.23 86.90 9.59
CA LYS A 12 50.85 85.80 10.48
C LYS A 12 49.73 84.95 9.86
N ASN A 13 48.68 85.58 9.34
CA ASN A 13 47.56 84.90 8.68
C ASN A 13 48.04 84.13 7.44
N LYS A 14 48.98 84.69 6.66
CA LYS A 14 49.57 83.98 5.51
C LYS A 14 50.38 82.76 5.95
N GLN A 15 51.17 82.88 7.01
CA GLN A 15 51.96 81.76 7.52
C GLN A 15 51.07 80.66 8.14
N GLU A 16 50.01 81.04 8.86
CA GLU A 16 49.00 80.07 9.34
C GLU A 16 48.30 79.37 8.17
N LEU A 17 47.97 80.09 7.09
CA LEU A 17 47.41 79.49 5.86
C LEU A 17 48.37 78.52 5.18
N ASP A 18 49.65 78.88 5.05
CA ASP A 18 50.69 78.03 4.46
C ASP A 18 50.91 76.75 5.30
N ASP A 19 50.86 76.85 6.64
CA ASP A 19 50.98 75.70 7.53
C ASP A 19 49.72 74.82 7.54
N PHE A 20 48.51 75.38 7.41
CA PHE A 20 47.29 74.60 7.18
C PHE A 20 47.33 73.86 5.84
N GLN A 21 47.82 74.49 4.76
CA GLN A 21 47.97 73.85 3.45
C GLN A 21 48.97 72.67 3.51
N ARG A 22 50.07 72.81 4.28
CA ARG A 22 51.02 71.71 4.53
C ARG A 22 50.40 70.56 5.31
N GLN A 23 49.58 70.85 6.33
CA GLN A 23 48.86 69.81 7.09
C GLN A 23 47.86 69.06 6.21
N ILE A 24 47.10 69.76 5.38
CA ILE A 24 46.17 69.14 4.42
C ILE A 24 46.94 68.23 3.45
N ALA A 25 48.04 68.72 2.86
CA ALA A 25 48.88 67.92 1.96
C ALA A 25 49.47 66.66 2.62
N TYR A 26 49.85 66.75 3.91
CA TYR A 26 50.31 65.59 4.68
C TYR A 26 49.19 64.55 4.88
N VAL A 27 48.00 65.01 5.26
CA VAL A 27 46.82 64.13 5.46
C VAL A 27 46.38 63.47 4.16
N ASP A 28 46.38 64.20 3.03
CA ASP A 28 46.10 63.64 1.71
C ASP A 28 47.14 62.57 1.31
N GLN A 29 48.42 62.76 1.67
CA GLN A 29 49.47 61.77 1.42
C GLN A 29 49.31 60.51 2.29
N GLU A 30 48.91 60.64 3.56
CA GLU A 30 48.55 59.52 4.45
C GLU A 30 47.34 58.75 3.89
N ILE A 31 46.27 59.45 3.50
CA ILE A 31 45.07 58.86 2.89
C ILE A 31 45.43 58.11 1.60
N HIS A 32 46.33 58.65 0.78
CA HIS A 32 46.80 57.97 -0.43
C HIS A 32 47.55 56.67 -0.11
N LYS A 33 48.46 56.67 0.88
CA LYS A 33 49.16 55.44 1.33
C LYS A 33 48.18 54.39 1.85
N LEU A 34 47.19 54.79 2.65
CA LEU A 34 46.16 53.88 3.17
C LEU A 34 45.29 53.27 2.05
N ARG A 35 44.95 54.05 1.02
CA ARG A 35 44.23 53.54 -0.17
C ARG A 35 45.07 52.51 -0.95
N GLN A 36 46.38 52.75 -1.13
CA GLN A 36 47.27 51.78 -1.79
C GLN A 36 47.39 50.47 -1.00
N LEU A 37 47.55 50.56 0.34
CA LEU A 37 47.59 49.39 1.23
C LEU A 37 46.28 48.59 1.17
N LEU A 38 45.13 49.26 1.15
CA LEU A 38 43.83 48.61 1.07
C LEU A 38 43.64 47.88 -0.27
N GLN A 39 44.03 48.50 -1.39
CA GLN A 39 44.04 47.85 -2.71
C GLN A 39 44.97 46.62 -2.77
N GLN A 40 46.16 46.69 -2.16
CA GLN A 40 47.05 45.53 -2.07
C GLN A 40 46.42 44.38 -1.27
N LYS A 41 45.79 44.69 -0.12
CA LYS A 41 45.11 43.67 0.71
C LYS A 41 43.88 43.06 0.03
N GLU A 42 43.13 43.83 -0.76
CA GLU A 42 42.06 43.29 -1.60
C GLU A 42 42.59 42.37 -2.70
N LEU A 43 43.74 42.70 -3.30
CA LEU A 43 44.37 41.87 -4.33
C LEU A 43 44.90 40.55 -3.75
N GLU A 44 45.56 40.60 -2.58
CA GLU A 44 45.97 39.40 -1.83
C GLU A 44 44.76 38.52 -1.48
N LYS A 45 43.68 39.11 -0.95
CA LYS A 45 42.46 38.39 -0.61
C LYS A 45 41.83 37.70 -1.82
N LYS A 46 41.85 38.35 -3.00
CA LYS A 46 41.39 37.73 -4.26
C LYS A 46 42.27 36.55 -4.67
N LYS A 47 43.60 36.67 -4.60
CA LYS A 47 44.54 35.57 -4.91
C LYS A 47 44.33 34.37 -3.98
N VAL A 48 44.24 34.59 -2.67
CA VAL A 48 44.01 33.53 -1.68
C VAL A 48 42.65 32.84 -1.92
N LYS A 49 41.60 33.61 -2.21
CA LYS A 49 40.28 33.04 -2.54
C LYS A 49 40.34 32.15 -3.79
N GLN A 50 41.01 32.63 -4.85
CA GLN A 50 41.16 31.86 -6.08
C GLN A 50 41.96 30.56 -5.86
N GLN A 51 43.05 30.61 -5.10
CA GLN A 51 43.85 29.43 -4.75
C GLN A 51 43.01 28.39 -3.97
N ILE A 52 42.21 28.83 -3.00
CA ILE A 52 41.30 27.93 -2.26
C ILE A 52 40.23 27.32 -3.17
N GLU A 53 39.69 28.10 -4.13
CA GLU A 53 38.73 27.59 -5.12
C GLU A 53 39.36 26.54 -6.04
N GLU A 54 40.61 26.74 -6.47
CA GLU A 54 41.39 25.78 -7.27
C GLU A 54 41.71 24.49 -6.47
N GLU A 55 42.13 24.60 -5.20
CA GLU A 55 42.41 23.44 -4.33
C GLU A 55 41.15 22.60 -4.04
N ILE A 56 40.01 23.25 -3.76
CA ILE A 56 38.72 22.56 -3.57
C ILE A 56 38.31 21.81 -4.84
N GLN A 57 38.48 22.43 -6.01
CA GLN A 57 38.05 21.84 -7.27
C GLN A 57 38.94 20.65 -7.69
N GLN A 58 40.23 20.66 -7.35
CA GLN A 58 41.13 19.50 -7.52
C GLN A 58 40.74 18.32 -6.62
N GLU A 59 40.42 18.57 -5.34
CA GLU A 59 40.04 17.49 -4.40
C GLU A 59 38.66 16.89 -4.76
N ILE A 60 37.70 17.69 -5.25
CA ILE A 60 36.44 17.17 -5.80
C ILE A 60 36.70 16.20 -6.96
N GLN A 61 37.50 16.60 -7.95
CA GLN A 61 37.85 15.72 -9.08
C GLN A 61 38.54 14.43 -8.63
N ARG A 62 39.40 14.51 -7.60
CA ARG A 62 40.08 13.35 -7.03
C ARG A 62 39.09 12.37 -6.38
N GLN A 63 38.11 12.87 -5.62
CA GLN A 63 37.09 12.02 -5.01
C GLN A 63 36.13 11.41 -6.03
N GLU A 64 35.75 12.16 -7.08
CA GLU A 64 34.96 11.62 -8.20
C GLU A 64 35.69 10.47 -8.90
N GLN A 65 36.99 10.61 -9.18
CA GLN A 65 37.80 9.54 -9.78
C GLN A 65 37.91 8.31 -8.87
N LEU A 66 38.11 8.51 -7.55
CA LEU A 66 38.19 7.41 -6.59
C LEU A 66 36.86 6.66 -6.47
N SER A 67 35.75 7.39 -6.38
CA SER A 67 34.40 6.85 -6.31
C SER A 67 34.04 6.08 -7.59
N LYS A 68 34.36 6.63 -8.76
CA LYS A 68 34.16 5.95 -10.05
C LYS A 68 34.91 4.63 -10.12
N LYS A 69 36.19 4.59 -9.71
CA LYS A 69 36.99 3.36 -9.70
C LYS A 69 36.40 2.30 -8.75
N GLN A 70 35.97 2.70 -7.55
CA GLN A 70 35.30 1.79 -6.61
C GLN A 70 33.97 1.25 -7.15
N LEU A 71 33.25 2.05 -7.94
CA LEU A 71 32.02 1.62 -8.61
C LEU A 71 32.32 0.60 -9.71
N GLU A 72 33.33 0.85 -10.54
CA GLU A 72 33.79 -0.08 -11.60
C GLU A 72 34.25 -1.43 -11.03
N GLU A 73 35.03 -1.42 -9.95
CA GLU A 73 35.48 -2.65 -9.24
C GLU A 73 34.30 -3.44 -8.64
N LYS A 74 33.26 -2.77 -8.13
CA LYS A 74 32.02 -3.44 -7.67
C LYS A 74 31.20 -4.01 -8.82
N LEU A 75 31.11 -3.29 -9.94
CA LEU A 75 30.35 -3.73 -11.10
C LEU A 75 30.95 -4.99 -11.72
N GLN A 76 32.28 -5.07 -11.82
CA GLN A 76 32.99 -6.27 -12.29
C GLN A 76 32.75 -7.50 -11.41
N LYS A 77 32.69 -7.33 -10.08
CA LYS A 77 32.37 -8.44 -9.16
C LYS A 77 30.93 -8.93 -9.34
N LEU A 78 29.97 -8.02 -9.42
CA LEU A 78 28.56 -8.36 -9.69
C LEU A 78 28.39 -9.06 -11.04
N GLU A 79 29.15 -8.65 -12.07
CA GLU A 79 29.13 -9.28 -13.39
C GLU A 79 29.75 -10.69 -13.35
N GLN A 80 30.77 -10.93 -12.53
CA GLN A 80 31.30 -12.27 -12.27
C GLN A 80 30.29 -13.17 -11.55
N GLU A 81 29.73 -12.72 -10.43
CA GLU A 81 28.70 -13.44 -9.65
C GLU A 81 27.46 -13.78 -10.50
N TYR A 82 27.03 -12.83 -11.36
CA TYR A 82 25.91 -13.04 -12.28
C TYR A 82 26.20 -14.14 -13.31
N ASN A 83 27.41 -14.13 -13.89
CA ASN A 83 27.81 -15.14 -14.88
C ASN A 83 27.97 -16.53 -14.24
N GLU A 84 28.41 -16.63 -12.99
CA GLU A 84 28.47 -17.88 -12.23
C GLU A 84 27.05 -18.43 -11.96
N LYS A 85 26.13 -17.62 -11.40
CA LYS A 85 24.71 -17.99 -11.22
C LYS A 85 24.05 -18.41 -12.54
N LEU A 86 24.39 -17.76 -13.67
CA LEU A 86 23.86 -18.11 -15.00
C LEU A 86 24.31 -19.51 -15.45
N GLN A 87 25.56 -19.90 -15.19
CA GLN A 87 26.06 -21.24 -15.51
C GLN A 87 25.42 -22.32 -14.62
N GLU A 88 25.17 -22.03 -13.35
CA GLU A 88 24.44 -22.95 -12.45
C GLU A 88 23.00 -23.16 -12.92
N LEU A 89 22.29 -22.09 -13.29
CA LEU A 89 20.94 -22.17 -13.86
C LEU A 89 20.89 -23.01 -15.15
N GLN A 90 21.93 -22.94 -16.00
CA GLN A 90 22.02 -23.78 -17.20
C GLN A 90 22.18 -25.28 -16.83
N LYS A 91 23.08 -25.62 -15.90
CA LYS A 91 23.27 -26.99 -15.39
C LYS A 91 22.00 -27.54 -14.73
N LEU A 92 21.29 -26.72 -13.97
CA LEU A 92 20.03 -27.08 -13.32
C LEU A 92 18.93 -27.36 -14.36
N LYS A 93 18.83 -26.52 -15.40
CA LYS A 93 17.88 -26.68 -16.50
C LYS A 93 18.11 -27.98 -17.26
N GLU A 94 19.36 -28.32 -17.58
CA GLU A 94 19.70 -29.59 -18.23
C GLU A 94 19.37 -30.81 -17.36
N SER A 95 19.66 -30.73 -16.06
CA SER A 95 19.35 -31.78 -15.10
C SER A 95 17.84 -32.02 -14.97
N ARG A 96 17.05 -30.94 -14.88
CA ARG A 96 15.58 -31.01 -14.82
C ARG A 96 14.98 -31.54 -16.12
N LEU A 97 15.56 -31.21 -17.28
CA LEU A 97 15.12 -31.75 -18.58
C LEU A 97 15.32 -33.27 -18.65
N LYS A 98 16.46 -33.79 -18.15
CA LYS A 98 16.71 -35.24 -18.06
C LYS A 98 15.71 -35.94 -17.14
N LEU A 99 15.39 -35.34 -15.99
CA LEU A 99 14.41 -35.90 -15.05
C LEU A 99 13.01 -35.99 -15.68
N ILE A 100 12.55 -34.93 -16.35
CA ILE A 100 11.25 -34.91 -17.05
C ILE A 100 11.21 -36.00 -18.15
N GLN A 101 12.30 -36.20 -18.89
CA GLN A 101 12.40 -37.26 -19.89
C GLN A 101 12.32 -38.68 -19.28
N GLN A 102 12.93 -38.89 -18.11
CA GLN A 102 12.83 -40.17 -17.38
C GLN A 102 11.41 -40.41 -16.85
N GLN A 103 10.77 -39.40 -16.26
CA GLN A 103 9.38 -39.49 -15.78
C GLN A 103 8.41 -39.81 -16.93
N ALA A 104 8.53 -39.13 -18.07
CA ALA A 104 7.72 -39.40 -19.27
C ALA A 104 7.94 -40.80 -19.86
N GLN A 105 9.12 -41.41 -19.66
CA GLN A 105 9.37 -42.81 -20.03
C GLN A 105 8.71 -43.79 -19.05
N GLN A 106 8.79 -43.55 -17.74
CA GLN A 106 8.13 -44.37 -16.72
C GLN A 106 6.60 -44.32 -16.85
N GLU A 107 6.03 -43.13 -17.11
CA GLU A 107 4.60 -42.94 -17.25
C GLU A 107 4.05 -43.67 -18.49
N LYS A 108 4.77 -43.63 -19.63
CA LYS A 108 4.45 -44.48 -20.80
C LYS A 108 4.48 -45.97 -20.48
N LEU A 109 5.44 -46.42 -19.67
CA LEU A 109 5.54 -47.82 -19.27
C LEU A 109 4.33 -48.24 -18.41
N HIS A 110 3.92 -47.39 -17.46
CA HIS A 110 2.73 -47.60 -16.64
C HIS A 110 1.44 -47.62 -17.46
N ILE A 111 1.30 -46.73 -18.45
CA ILE A 111 0.14 -46.71 -19.36
C ILE A 111 0.05 -48.02 -20.14
N GLN A 112 1.16 -48.52 -20.72
CA GLN A 112 1.17 -49.81 -21.41
C GLN A 112 0.77 -50.98 -20.49
N GLN A 113 1.30 -51.03 -19.27
CA GLN A 113 0.93 -52.07 -18.29
C GLN A 113 -0.56 -52.00 -17.91
N ALA A 114 -1.12 -50.79 -17.76
CA ALA A 114 -2.54 -50.59 -17.46
C ALA A 114 -3.45 -50.96 -18.64
N GLU A 115 -3.01 -50.73 -19.89
CA GLU A 115 -3.72 -51.17 -21.09
C GLU A 115 -3.72 -52.71 -21.24
N GLU A 116 -2.58 -53.38 -20.98
CA GLU A 116 -2.52 -54.85 -20.96
C GLU A 116 -3.41 -55.46 -19.87
N GLN A 117 -3.41 -54.88 -18.65
CA GLN A 117 -4.32 -55.33 -17.58
C GLN A 117 -5.79 -55.13 -17.94
N LYS A 118 -6.17 -53.98 -18.52
CA LYS A 118 -7.53 -53.77 -19.02
C LYS A 118 -7.91 -54.79 -20.09
N LYS A 119 -6.99 -55.13 -20.99
CA LYS A 119 -7.22 -56.11 -22.06
C LYS A 119 -7.47 -57.51 -21.50
N MET A 120 -6.66 -57.97 -20.53
CA MET A 120 -6.87 -59.22 -19.81
C MET A 120 -8.20 -59.25 -19.04
N GLN A 121 -8.57 -58.15 -18.35
CA GLN A 121 -9.86 -58.04 -17.67
C GLN A 121 -11.03 -58.08 -18.67
N GLN A 122 -10.89 -57.44 -19.83
CA GLN A 122 -11.91 -57.45 -20.87
C GLN A 122 -12.08 -58.83 -21.52
N GLU A 123 -10.99 -59.59 -21.71
CA GLU A 123 -11.03 -60.98 -22.17
C GLU A 123 -11.65 -61.92 -21.12
N GLN A 124 -11.33 -61.75 -19.83
CA GLN A 124 -12.00 -62.46 -18.73
C GLN A 124 -13.50 -62.13 -18.66
N PHE A 125 -13.86 -60.86 -18.82
CA PHE A 125 -15.26 -60.42 -18.80
C PHE A 125 -16.04 -60.96 -20.01
N GLN A 126 -15.45 -60.99 -21.21
CA GLN A 126 -16.06 -61.63 -22.38
C GLN A 126 -16.18 -63.16 -22.24
N SER A 127 -15.23 -63.81 -21.55
CA SER A 127 -15.32 -65.23 -21.20
C SER A 127 -16.48 -65.50 -20.22
N GLN A 128 -16.60 -64.68 -19.15
CA GLN A 128 -17.72 -64.73 -18.22
C GLN A 128 -19.05 -64.44 -18.90
N GLN A 129 -19.13 -63.42 -19.75
CA GLN A 129 -20.34 -63.13 -20.53
C GLN A 129 -20.71 -64.28 -21.48
N LYS A 130 -19.76 -64.98 -22.11
CA LYS A 130 -20.08 -66.20 -22.89
C LYS A 130 -20.60 -67.34 -22.02
N SER A 131 -20.07 -67.51 -20.81
CA SER A 131 -20.56 -68.47 -19.82
C SER A 131 -21.98 -68.15 -19.38
N GLU A 132 -22.24 -66.90 -18.99
CA GLU A 132 -23.54 -66.40 -18.55
C GLU A 132 -24.56 -66.39 -19.69
N LEU A 133 -24.17 -66.05 -20.92
CA LEU A 133 -25.06 -66.09 -22.08
C LEU A 133 -25.47 -67.53 -22.41
N ASN A 134 -24.57 -68.51 -22.30
CA ASN A 134 -24.92 -69.93 -22.43
C ASN A 134 -25.87 -70.41 -21.31
N GLN A 135 -25.76 -69.86 -20.09
CA GLN A 135 -26.73 -70.13 -19.01
C GLN A 135 -28.07 -69.42 -19.25
N GLN A 136 -28.07 -68.20 -19.76
CA GLN A 136 -29.27 -67.42 -20.06
C GLN A 136 -30.03 -67.94 -21.29
N ILE A 137 -29.35 -68.47 -22.31
CA ILE A 137 -29.99 -69.17 -23.45
C ILE A 137 -30.79 -70.40 -22.96
N ASN A 138 -30.30 -71.09 -21.91
CA ASN A 138 -31.02 -72.18 -21.26
C ASN A 138 -32.19 -71.72 -20.35
N GLN A 139 -32.31 -70.42 -20.05
CA GLN A 139 -33.36 -69.88 -19.15
C GLN A 139 -34.37 -68.95 -19.87
N GLN A 140 -34.01 -68.38 -21.03
CA GLN A 140 -34.89 -67.55 -21.87
C GLN A 140 -35.78 -68.36 -22.84
N GLN A 141 -36.21 -69.56 -22.45
CA GLN A 141 -37.49 -70.10 -22.94
C GLN A 141 -38.71 -69.50 -22.19
N THR A 142 -38.49 -68.57 -21.25
CA THR A 142 -39.54 -68.05 -20.37
C THR A 142 -39.56 -66.51 -20.28
N ILE A 143 -40.53 -65.92 -20.99
CA ILE A 143 -41.27 -64.68 -20.68
C ILE A 143 -40.63 -63.33 -21.13
N GLN A 144 -41.52 -62.37 -21.40
CA GLN A 144 -41.38 -61.21 -22.29
C GLN A 144 -41.24 -59.84 -21.57
N SER A 145 -40.95 -58.82 -22.38
CA SER A 145 -41.39 -57.39 -22.30
C SER A 145 -40.87 -56.46 -21.18
N LYS A 146 -39.99 -55.47 -21.44
CA LYS A 146 -40.11 -54.14 -22.13
C LYS A 146 -40.61 -52.96 -21.24
N PRO A 147 -40.32 -51.66 -21.56
CA PRO A 147 -39.63 -50.73 -20.63
C PRO A 147 -40.30 -49.33 -20.48
N ILE A 148 -39.61 -48.33 -19.87
CA ILE A 148 -39.79 -46.84 -19.97
C ILE A 148 -38.54 -46.17 -19.29
N VAL A 149 -37.71 -45.31 -19.90
CA VAL A 149 -37.87 -43.88 -20.35
C VAL A 149 -37.86 -42.90 -19.12
N GLN A 150 -36.97 -41.91 -18.90
CA GLN A 150 -36.35 -40.80 -19.66
C GLN A 150 -37.31 -39.62 -19.99
N GLU A 151 -36.95 -38.32 -19.97
CA GLU A 151 -35.84 -37.54 -19.38
C GLU A 151 -36.27 -36.03 -19.37
N GLU A 152 -35.33 -35.10 -19.15
CA GLU A 152 -35.28 -33.69 -19.63
C GLU A 152 -35.34 -32.51 -18.63
N VAL A 153 -34.58 -31.47 -18.98
CA VAL A 153 -34.30 -30.21 -18.27
C VAL A 153 -34.03 -29.13 -19.33
N LYS A 154 -34.58 -27.90 -19.21
CA LYS A 154 -33.90 -26.59 -19.47
C LYS A 154 -34.82 -25.36 -19.55
N GLN A 155 -34.14 -24.19 -19.57
CA GLN A 155 -34.61 -22.81 -19.81
C GLN A 155 -35.16 -22.11 -18.54
N GLN A 156 -34.95 -20.81 -18.29
CA GLN A 156 -34.57 -19.70 -19.19
C GLN A 156 -33.48 -18.77 -18.61
N ILE A 157 -32.77 -18.06 -19.50
CA ILE A 157 -32.02 -16.81 -19.24
C ILE A 157 -32.48 -15.82 -20.30
N THR A 158 -32.84 -14.57 -19.93
CA THR A 158 -32.57 -13.29 -20.64
C THR A 158 -33.25 -12.12 -19.90
N GLN A 159 -32.66 -10.92 -20.00
CA GLN A 159 -33.11 -9.58 -19.55
C GLN A 159 -32.55 -9.08 -18.20
N GLN A 160 -31.46 -8.33 -18.27
CA GLN A 160 -31.19 -7.19 -17.37
C GLN A 160 -30.10 -6.26 -17.96
N THR A 161 -30.51 -5.17 -18.60
CA THR A 161 -29.62 -4.07 -18.97
C THR A 161 -30.40 -2.75 -18.98
N GLN A 162 -30.52 -2.09 -17.82
CA GLN A 162 -30.68 -0.62 -17.66
C GLN A 162 -30.92 -0.26 -16.19
N GLN A 163 -29.83 -0.06 -15.45
CA GLN A 163 -29.75 0.88 -14.32
C GLN A 163 -28.29 0.97 -13.87
N GLN A 164 -27.59 2.05 -14.25
CA GLN A 164 -26.39 2.49 -13.54
C GLN A 164 -26.84 3.29 -12.32
N SER A 165 -27.43 2.60 -11.34
CA SER A 165 -27.42 3.10 -9.97
C SER A 165 -25.97 3.23 -9.52
N ALA A 166 -25.62 4.35 -8.88
CA ALA A 166 -24.37 4.42 -8.14
C ALA A 166 -24.37 3.25 -7.14
N MET A 167 -23.30 2.43 -7.08
CA MET A 167 -23.25 1.36 -6.08
C MET A 167 -23.22 2.02 -4.71
N PRO A 168 -24.29 1.93 -3.90
CA PRO A 168 -24.24 2.50 -2.58
C PRO A 168 -23.33 1.60 -1.76
N LEU A 169 -22.28 2.15 -1.13
CA LEU A 169 -21.57 1.45 -0.06
C LEU A 169 -22.48 1.22 1.17
N ALA A 170 -23.70 1.76 1.16
CA ALA A 170 -24.71 1.62 2.18
C ALA A 170 -25.95 0.85 1.66
N GLN A 171 -26.03 -0.43 2.02
CA GLN A 171 -27.24 -0.89 2.69
C GLN A 171 -26.91 -1.01 4.17
N SER A 172 -27.41 -0.08 4.98
CA SER A 172 -27.34 -0.20 6.42
C SER A 172 -28.38 -1.23 6.86
N GLU A 173 -27.98 -2.47 7.02
CA GLU A 173 -28.75 -3.39 7.86
C GLU A 173 -28.79 -2.79 9.27
N GLN A 174 -30.00 -2.51 9.77
CA GLN A 174 -30.18 -2.21 11.18
C GLN A 174 -29.71 -3.43 11.96
N PHE A 175 -28.67 -3.24 12.78
CA PHE A 175 -28.16 -4.28 13.66
C PHE A 175 -29.30 -4.75 14.58
N GLN A 176 -29.79 -5.97 14.39
CA GLN A 176 -30.56 -6.63 15.43
C GLN A 176 -29.58 -7.13 16.48
N ASP A 177 -29.65 -6.54 17.66
CA ASP A 177 -28.72 -6.76 18.78
C ASP A 177 -28.94 -8.15 19.42
N ASN A 178 -28.49 -9.19 18.72
CA ASN A 178 -28.65 -10.58 19.11
C ASN A 178 -27.35 -11.18 19.66
N ARG A 179 -27.04 -10.74 20.89
CA ARG A 179 -26.34 -11.48 21.95
C ARG A 179 -24.86 -11.84 21.75
N LEU A 180 -24.00 -11.14 22.50
CA LEU A 180 -22.75 -11.70 23.02
C LEU A 180 -22.99 -12.46 24.34
N ILE A 181 -22.79 -13.78 24.35
CA ILE A 181 -22.69 -14.65 25.55
C ILE A 181 -21.74 -15.80 25.14
N ASN A 182 -20.54 -16.03 25.70
CA ASN A 182 -20.06 -16.22 27.08
C ASN A 182 -20.36 -17.62 27.69
N LYS A 183 -19.50 -18.04 28.62
CA LYS A 183 -19.54 -19.16 29.58
C LYS A 183 -19.09 -20.57 29.17
N LYS A 184 -19.01 -20.95 27.88
CA LYS A 184 -18.48 -22.28 27.46
C LYS A 184 -17.75 -22.28 26.10
N ASN A 185 -16.59 -21.63 26.04
CA ASN A 185 -15.55 -21.67 24.98
C ASN A 185 -15.97 -21.49 23.50
N VAL A 186 -15.65 -20.30 22.99
CA VAL A 186 -15.30 -19.96 21.59
C VAL A 186 -16.32 -20.27 20.50
N LYS A 187 -17.22 -19.30 20.27
CA LYS A 187 -17.62 -18.89 18.92
C LYS A 187 -17.41 -17.38 18.81
N TYR A 188 -16.76 -16.93 17.74
CA TYR A 188 -16.72 -15.51 17.38
C TYR A 188 -18.12 -15.08 16.88
N LEU A 189 -18.34 -13.78 16.74
CA LEU A 189 -19.54 -13.23 16.10
C LEU A 189 -19.75 -13.88 14.71
N GLU A 190 -21.02 -14.18 14.37
CA GLU A 190 -21.35 -14.77 13.07
C GLU A 190 -20.92 -13.82 11.94
N CYS A 191 -20.23 -14.40 10.95
CA CYS A 191 -19.65 -13.65 9.85
C CYS A 191 -20.73 -13.24 8.84
N ASN A 192 -20.87 -11.94 8.56
CA ASN A 192 -21.62 -11.49 7.39
C ASN A 192 -20.81 -11.75 6.10
N ILE A 193 -20.96 -12.96 5.54
CA ILE A 193 -20.25 -13.43 4.34
C ILE A 193 -20.57 -12.57 3.11
N ASN A 194 -21.73 -11.89 3.06
CA ASN A 194 -22.12 -11.03 1.93
C ASN A 194 -21.12 -9.90 1.68
N ILE A 195 -20.39 -9.45 2.71
CA ILE A 195 -19.34 -8.42 2.59
C ILE A 195 -18.19 -8.87 1.68
N ILE A 196 -17.88 -10.18 1.63
CA ILE A 196 -16.88 -10.71 0.69
C ILE A 196 -17.35 -10.50 -0.75
N GLU A 197 -18.62 -10.80 -1.02
CA GLU A 197 -19.21 -10.69 -2.36
C GLU A 197 -19.37 -9.23 -2.79
N ASP A 198 -19.78 -8.34 -1.89
CA ASP A 198 -19.77 -6.90 -2.13
C ASP A 198 -18.35 -6.34 -2.38
N ASN A 199 -17.35 -6.78 -1.61
CA ASN A 199 -15.98 -6.35 -1.82
C ASN A 199 -15.45 -6.84 -3.19
N LYS A 200 -15.82 -8.05 -3.64
CA LYS A 200 -15.54 -8.51 -5.02
C LYS A 200 -16.18 -7.61 -6.07
N LYS A 201 -17.47 -7.25 -5.92
CA LYS A 201 -18.15 -6.30 -6.82
C LYS A 201 -17.44 -4.93 -6.87
N ILE A 202 -16.96 -4.42 -5.73
CA ILE A 202 -16.16 -3.18 -5.64
C ILE A 202 -14.82 -3.32 -6.39
N LYS A 203 -14.11 -4.45 -6.24
CA LYS A 203 -12.88 -4.76 -6.98
C LYS A 203 -13.13 -4.83 -8.49
N GLU A 204 -14.17 -5.55 -8.92
CA GLU A 204 -14.54 -5.66 -10.33
C GLU A 204 -14.95 -4.32 -10.95
N PHE A 205 -15.74 -3.52 -10.23
CA PHE A 205 -16.11 -2.17 -10.63
C PHE A 205 -14.86 -1.32 -10.89
N TYR A 206 -13.88 -1.37 -9.98
CA TYR A 206 -12.62 -0.65 -10.17
C TYR A 206 -11.83 -1.16 -11.38
N ILE A 207 -11.69 -2.48 -11.58
CA ILE A 207 -11.00 -3.06 -12.75
C ILE A 207 -11.66 -2.61 -14.06
N LYS A 208 -12.99 -2.70 -14.15
CA LYS A 208 -13.79 -2.24 -15.31
C LYS A 208 -13.63 -0.73 -15.54
N LEU A 209 -13.59 0.07 -14.47
CA LEU A 209 -13.38 1.51 -14.52
C LEU A 209 -11.96 1.90 -14.96
N ASP A 210 -10.94 1.21 -14.49
CA ASP A 210 -9.54 1.48 -14.82
C ASP A 210 -9.23 1.17 -16.30
N ALA A 211 -9.71 0.04 -16.81
CA ALA A 211 -9.61 -0.30 -18.22
C ALA A 211 -10.36 0.72 -19.12
N TRP A 212 -11.55 1.13 -18.71
CA TRP A 212 -12.32 2.19 -19.37
C TRP A 212 -11.58 3.54 -19.36
N TYR A 213 -11.00 3.92 -18.22
CA TYR A 213 -10.25 5.17 -18.08
C TYR A 213 -9.01 5.17 -18.97
N ASN A 214 -8.21 4.10 -18.93
CA ASN A 214 -6.99 4.01 -19.72
C ASN A 214 -7.26 3.96 -21.23
N SER A 215 -8.38 3.38 -21.69
CA SER A 215 -8.76 3.39 -23.10
C SER A 215 -9.35 4.71 -23.61
N ARG A 216 -9.96 5.55 -22.75
CA ARG A 216 -10.65 6.78 -23.18
C ARG A 216 -10.04 8.12 -22.76
N LYS A 217 -9.23 8.16 -21.69
CA LYS A 217 -8.72 9.41 -21.08
C LYS A 217 -8.13 10.39 -22.09
N SER A 218 -7.33 9.92 -23.06
CA SER A 218 -6.66 10.79 -24.03
C SER A 218 -7.64 11.48 -24.98
N ALA A 219 -8.65 10.75 -25.47
CA ALA A 219 -9.68 11.32 -26.35
C ALA A 219 -10.53 12.36 -25.59
N ILE A 220 -10.95 12.03 -24.37
CA ILE A 220 -11.76 12.90 -23.50
C ILE A 220 -10.97 14.17 -23.12
N ASN A 221 -9.69 14.04 -22.74
CA ASN A 221 -8.84 15.18 -22.42
C ASN A 221 -8.56 16.06 -23.64
N MET A 222 -8.38 15.49 -24.85
CA MET A 222 -8.24 16.27 -26.07
C MET A 222 -9.50 17.07 -26.41
N GLU A 223 -10.68 16.47 -26.28
CA GLU A 223 -11.94 17.19 -26.50
C GLU A 223 -12.14 18.31 -25.46
N PHE A 224 -11.95 18.00 -24.18
CA PHE A 224 -12.08 18.97 -23.10
C PHE A 224 -11.10 20.14 -23.27
N LYS A 225 -9.83 19.85 -23.59
CA LYS A 225 -8.80 20.88 -23.85
C LYS A 225 -9.12 21.73 -25.07
N LYS A 226 -9.74 21.17 -26.12
CA LYS A 226 -10.20 21.93 -27.28
C LYS A 226 -11.32 22.94 -26.92
N ARG A 227 -12.17 22.62 -25.94
CA ARG A 227 -13.26 23.49 -25.46
C ARG A 227 -12.79 24.54 -24.44
N TYR A 228 -11.88 24.17 -23.53
CA TYR A 228 -11.55 24.95 -22.33
C TYR A 228 -10.08 25.40 -22.20
N GLY A 229 -9.23 25.11 -23.19
CA GLY A 229 -7.80 25.49 -23.20
C GLY A 229 -6.89 24.66 -22.29
N GLN A 230 -7.44 23.99 -21.28
CA GLN A 230 -6.77 23.07 -20.35
C GLN A 230 -7.47 21.71 -20.34
N ASP A 231 -6.75 20.65 -20.00
CA ASP A 231 -7.31 19.31 -19.79
C ASP A 231 -7.91 19.16 -18.38
N ILE A 232 -8.62 18.04 -18.13
CA ILE A 232 -9.22 17.73 -16.83
C ILE A 232 -8.15 17.62 -15.73
N ASP A 233 -6.97 17.11 -16.09
CA ASP A 233 -5.82 17.05 -15.19
C ASP A 233 -5.41 18.45 -14.71
N GLY A 234 -5.29 19.44 -15.59
CA GLY A 234 -4.99 20.83 -15.23
C GLY A 234 -6.04 21.48 -14.31
N VAL A 235 -7.33 21.24 -14.56
CA VAL A 235 -8.42 21.72 -13.69
C VAL A 235 -8.27 21.16 -12.27
N LEU A 236 -8.08 19.84 -12.15
CA LEU A 236 -8.02 19.18 -10.86
C LEU A 236 -6.69 19.42 -10.14
N GLN A 237 -5.58 19.49 -10.86
CA GLN A 237 -4.25 19.71 -10.29
C GLN A 237 -4.17 21.04 -9.52
N ASN A 238 -4.86 22.09 -9.98
CA ASN A 238 -4.90 23.38 -9.27
C ASN A 238 -5.54 23.28 -7.87
N SER A 239 -6.62 22.52 -7.70
CA SER A 239 -7.23 22.31 -6.37
C SER A 239 -6.49 21.24 -5.55
N LEU A 240 -6.00 20.18 -6.20
CA LEU A 240 -5.40 19.03 -5.52
C LEU A 240 -3.93 19.25 -5.11
N SER A 241 -3.19 20.11 -5.81
CA SER A 241 -1.80 20.49 -5.42
C SER A 241 -1.76 21.57 -4.33
N ARG A 242 -2.88 22.26 -4.11
CA ARG A 242 -3.08 23.30 -3.08
C ARG A 242 -3.75 22.79 -1.81
N LEU A 243 -3.95 21.48 -1.67
CA LEU A 243 -4.43 20.89 -0.42
C LEU A 243 -3.45 21.26 0.70
N GLU A 244 -3.92 22.01 1.69
CA GLU A 244 -3.14 22.36 2.88
C GLU A 244 -2.70 21.06 3.56
N LYS A 245 -1.42 20.97 3.94
CA LYS A 245 -0.84 19.74 4.49
C LYS A 245 -0.83 19.78 6.01
N LEU A 246 -1.11 18.64 6.65
CA LEU A 246 -1.04 18.51 8.11
C LEU A 246 0.36 18.88 8.68
N GLN A 247 1.43 18.74 7.88
CA GLN A 247 2.81 19.17 8.20
C GLN A 247 2.89 20.67 8.53
N GLU A 248 2.04 21.50 7.92
CA GLU A 248 2.00 22.95 8.18
C GLU A 248 1.35 23.27 9.53
N LEU A 249 0.80 22.27 10.24
CA LEU A 249 0.18 22.43 11.55
C LEU A 249 1.14 22.22 12.72
N GLU A 250 2.35 21.72 12.48
CA GLU A 250 3.38 21.50 13.52
C GLU A 250 3.77 22.79 14.26
N LYS A 251 3.44 23.96 13.69
CA LYS A 251 3.68 25.30 14.26
C LYS A 251 2.61 25.78 15.26
N TYR A 252 1.49 25.06 15.45
CA TYR A 252 0.41 25.47 16.37
C TYR A 252 0.42 24.67 17.68
N GLN A 253 -0.07 25.28 18.76
CA GLN A 253 -0.15 24.58 20.06
C GLN A 253 -1.21 23.47 20.03
N PRO A 254 -0.96 22.29 20.64
CA PRO A 254 -1.79 21.09 20.49
C PRO A 254 -3.29 21.27 20.76
N GLN A 255 -3.68 22.13 21.69
CA GLN A 255 -5.10 22.35 22.05
C GLN A 255 -5.92 23.05 20.96
N TYR A 256 -5.29 23.75 20.01
CA TYR A 256 -5.99 24.39 18.88
C TYR A 256 -5.99 23.52 17.61
N VAL A 257 -5.13 22.50 17.55
CA VAL A 257 -4.93 21.65 16.37
C VAL A 257 -6.22 20.94 15.92
N PRO A 258 -7.06 20.32 16.79
CA PRO A 258 -8.25 19.59 16.33
C PRO A 258 -9.29 20.46 15.61
N GLY A 259 -9.57 21.65 16.15
CA GLY A 259 -10.52 22.59 15.54
C GLY A 259 -10.01 23.14 14.20
N LEU A 260 -8.71 23.39 14.10
CA LEU A 260 -8.05 23.83 12.87
C LEU A 260 -8.02 22.73 11.81
N ILE A 261 -7.69 21.49 12.18
CA ILE A 261 -7.77 20.31 11.29
C ILE A 261 -9.16 20.22 10.65
N LYS A 262 -10.23 20.31 11.44
CA LYS A 262 -11.60 20.21 10.91
C LYS A 262 -11.93 21.30 9.89
N GLN A 263 -11.50 22.53 10.13
CA GLN A 263 -11.68 23.65 9.18
C GLN A 263 -10.89 23.44 7.89
N ILE A 264 -9.67 22.91 7.99
CA ILE A 264 -8.82 22.61 6.84
C ILE A 264 -9.37 21.43 6.04
N ASN A 265 -9.82 20.36 6.70
CA ASN A 265 -10.45 19.20 6.05
C ASN A 265 -11.71 19.61 5.29
N GLN A 266 -12.52 20.52 5.86
CA GLN A 266 -13.69 21.07 5.17
C GLN A 266 -13.26 21.89 3.94
N ARG A 267 -12.34 22.87 4.09
CA ARG A 267 -11.84 23.70 2.98
C ARG A 267 -11.23 22.85 1.85
N ASN A 268 -10.43 21.85 2.21
CA ASN A 268 -9.82 20.90 1.28
C ASN A 268 -10.89 20.08 0.54
N ALA A 269 -11.93 19.62 1.22
CA ALA A 269 -13.07 18.96 0.58
C ALA A 269 -13.80 19.91 -0.36
N ASP A 270 -14.16 21.11 0.09
CA ASP A 270 -14.91 22.11 -0.70
C ASP A 270 -14.15 22.49 -1.99
N ASN A 271 -12.84 22.72 -1.91
CA ASN A 271 -11.98 23.01 -3.07
C ASN A 271 -11.99 21.89 -4.12
N VAL A 272 -12.06 20.62 -3.67
CA VAL A 272 -12.14 19.45 -4.57
C VAL A 272 -13.55 19.29 -5.12
N MET A 273 -14.59 19.46 -4.29
CA MET A 273 -15.99 19.39 -4.73
C MET A 273 -16.32 20.49 -5.74
N GLN A 274 -15.80 21.71 -5.56
CA GLN A 274 -15.93 22.81 -6.51
C GLN A 274 -15.23 22.49 -7.85
N ALA A 275 -14.01 21.93 -7.83
CA ALA A 275 -13.30 21.53 -9.03
C ALA A 275 -13.99 20.36 -9.77
N LEU A 276 -14.51 19.37 -9.04
CA LEU A 276 -15.32 18.30 -9.62
C LEU A 276 -16.64 18.82 -10.19
N SER A 277 -17.24 19.83 -9.55
CA SER A 277 -18.50 20.44 -9.97
C SER A 277 -18.36 21.43 -11.13
N SER A 278 -17.15 21.91 -11.45
CA SER A 278 -16.92 22.75 -12.63
C SER A 278 -16.90 21.93 -13.94
N ILE A 279 -16.68 20.62 -13.85
CA ILE A 279 -16.63 19.69 -15.00
C ILE A 279 -18.06 19.19 -15.26
N GLN A 280 -18.87 19.99 -15.96
CA GLN A 280 -20.31 19.70 -16.13
C GLN A 280 -20.72 19.05 -17.46
N ASP A 281 -19.87 19.13 -18.48
CA ASP A 281 -20.23 18.96 -19.91
C ASP A 281 -20.76 17.56 -20.29
N THR A 282 -20.11 16.47 -19.83
CA THR A 282 -20.57 15.09 -20.13
C THR A 282 -20.36 14.11 -18.97
N SER A 283 -21.10 12.99 -19.00
CA SER A 283 -20.93 11.86 -18.05
C SER A 283 -19.51 11.27 -18.09
N ASP A 284 -18.94 11.12 -19.29
CA ASP A 284 -17.61 10.55 -19.49
C ASP A 284 -16.51 11.49 -18.95
N GLN A 285 -16.63 12.81 -19.11
CA GLN A 285 -15.70 13.78 -18.51
C GLN A 285 -15.78 13.78 -16.97
N LYS A 286 -16.99 13.77 -16.40
CA LYS A 286 -17.20 13.63 -14.93
C LYS A 286 -16.56 12.35 -14.41
N LYS A 287 -16.72 11.23 -15.12
CA LYS A 287 -16.15 9.93 -14.75
C LYS A 287 -14.62 9.91 -14.82
N VAL A 288 -14.01 10.57 -15.81
CA VAL A 288 -12.54 10.83 -15.85
C VAL A 288 -12.12 11.65 -14.63
N ALA A 289 -12.85 12.72 -14.29
CA ALA A 289 -12.53 13.58 -13.16
C ALA A 289 -12.62 12.87 -11.80
N TYR A 290 -13.68 12.08 -11.57
CA TYR A 290 -13.88 11.31 -10.34
C TYR A 290 -12.79 10.25 -10.14
N TYR A 291 -12.46 9.49 -11.20
CA TYR A 291 -11.34 8.55 -11.17
C TYR A 291 -10.02 9.29 -10.86
N ARG A 292 -9.79 10.45 -11.48
CA ARG A 292 -8.54 11.20 -11.28
C ARG A 292 -8.41 11.79 -9.87
N ALA A 293 -9.46 12.35 -9.31
CA ALA A 293 -9.47 12.83 -7.93
C ALA A 293 -9.16 11.68 -6.96
N ALA A 294 -9.84 10.53 -7.09
CA ALA A 294 -9.54 9.33 -6.31
C ALA A 294 -8.09 8.87 -6.49
N HIS A 295 -7.55 8.88 -7.71
CA HIS A 295 -6.16 8.52 -7.97
C HIS A 295 -5.16 9.46 -7.26
N VAL A 296 -5.46 10.76 -7.12
CA VAL A 296 -4.60 11.69 -6.38
C VAL A 296 -4.67 11.46 -4.87
N PHE A 297 -5.85 11.22 -4.30
CA PHE A 297 -5.98 10.81 -2.88
C PHE A 297 -5.21 9.51 -2.60
N PHE A 298 -5.30 8.53 -3.50
CA PHE A 298 -4.48 7.31 -3.44
C PHE A 298 -2.98 7.64 -3.34
N LEU A 299 -2.46 8.48 -4.25
CA LEU A 299 -1.03 8.84 -4.26
C LEU A 299 -0.61 9.59 -3.00
N ASN A 300 -1.46 10.50 -2.49
CA ASN A 300 -1.17 11.26 -1.28
C ASN A 300 -1.11 10.33 -0.06
N ILE A 301 -2.13 9.48 0.15
CA ILE A 301 -2.16 8.51 1.26
C ILE A 301 -1.00 7.52 1.19
N PHE A 302 -0.67 7.01 -0.01
CA PHE A 302 0.37 6.01 -0.20
C PHE A 302 1.79 6.58 0.01
N LYS A 303 2.03 7.86 -0.33
CA LYS A 303 3.35 8.50 -0.18
C LYS A 303 3.70 8.91 1.25
N LEU A 304 2.75 8.95 2.18
CA LEU A 304 2.96 9.40 3.58
C LEU A 304 4.06 8.66 4.35
N ARG A 305 4.47 7.44 3.95
CA ARG A 305 5.56 6.69 4.60
C ARG A 305 6.96 6.98 4.03
N GLN A 306 7.08 7.62 2.86
CA GLN A 306 8.38 7.80 2.18
C GLN A 306 9.20 8.99 2.72
N THR A 307 8.57 9.97 3.36
CA THR A 307 9.26 11.08 4.04
C THR A 307 9.63 10.68 5.46
N GLY A 308 10.79 10.04 5.63
CA GLY A 308 11.26 9.45 6.90
C GLY A 308 11.67 10.44 8.00
N GLN A 309 10.80 11.37 8.39
CA GLN A 309 11.08 12.36 9.43
C GLN A 309 10.01 12.35 10.54
N LYS A 310 10.46 12.06 11.77
CA LYS A 310 9.99 12.54 13.09
C LYS A 310 8.49 12.60 13.43
N LEU A 311 7.59 12.02 12.64
CA LEU A 311 6.14 12.18 12.78
C LEU A 311 5.44 11.23 13.77
N GLU A 312 6.15 10.69 14.76
CA GLU A 312 5.58 9.74 15.74
C GLU A 312 4.40 10.31 16.53
N VAL A 313 4.40 11.62 16.80
CA VAL A 313 3.38 12.33 17.59
C VAL A 313 2.01 12.37 16.89
N PHE A 314 1.97 12.21 15.57
CA PHE A 314 0.78 12.49 14.75
C PHE A 314 0.35 11.36 13.81
N LYS A 315 0.98 10.16 13.88
CA LYS A 315 0.77 9.05 12.92
C LYS A 315 -0.71 8.75 12.61
N SER A 316 -1.58 8.69 13.62
CA SER A 316 -3.04 8.50 13.43
C SER A 316 -3.71 9.71 12.76
N GLN A 317 -3.44 10.92 13.26
CA GLN A 317 -4.03 12.17 12.76
C GLN A 317 -3.74 12.42 11.27
N TYR A 318 -2.61 11.94 10.73
CA TYR A 318 -2.30 11.99 9.29
C TYR A 318 -3.23 11.14 8.42
N HIS A 319 -3.82 10.07 8.96
CA HIS A 319 -4.74 9.19 8.24
C HIS A 319 -6.19 9.68 8.39
N ASP A 320 -6.54 10.17 9.58
CA ASP A 320 -7.81 10.84 9.84
C ASP A 320 -7.97 12.07 8.92
N PHE A 321 -6.90 12.87 8.75
CA PHE A 321 -6.88 14.06 7.89
C PHE A 321 -7.39 13.81 6.46
N TYR A 322 -6.82 12.83 5.76
CA TYR A 322 -7.26 12.50 4.39
C TYR A 322 -8.60 11.75 4.38
N SER A 323 -8.89 10.95 5.40
CA SER A 323 -10.15 10.22 5.51
C SER A 323 -11.33 11.19 5.66
N ASP A 324 -11.23 12.20 6.52
CA ASP A 324 -12.22 13.28 6.68
C ASP A 324 -12.54 14.01 5.36
N ILE A 325 -11.51 14.37 4.59
CA ILE A 325 -11.68 15.03 3.29
C ILE A 325 -12.47 14.11 2.34
N ILE A 326 -12.12 12.82 2.30
CA ILE A 326 -12.80 11.80 1.48
C ILE A 326 -14.24 11.56 2.00
N HIS A 327 -14.47 11.56 3.31
CA HIS A 327 -15.79 11.43 3.94
C HIS A 327 -16.70 12.58 3.53
N ASN A 328 -16.24 13.83 3.63
CA ASN A 328 -16.98 15.02 3.21
C ASN A 328 -17.35 14.97 1.72
N ILE A 329 -16.39 14.64 0.84
CA ILE A 329 -16.64 14.49 -0.60
C ILE A 329 -17.64 13.37 -0.87
N ASN A 330 -17.51 12.21 -0.22
CA ASN A 330 -18.40 11.07 -0.43
C ASN A 330 -19.82 11.32 0.12
N TYR A 331 -19.96 12.12 1.18
CA TYR A 331 -21.26 12.48 1.75
C TYR A 331 -22.01 13.49 0.88
N GLN A 332 -21.34 14.53 0.40
CA GLN A 332 -21.98 15.58 -0.42
C GLN A 332 -22.06 15.24 -1.92
N MET A 333 -21.13 14.42 -2.43
CA MET A 333 -21.08 13.98 -3.84
C MET A 333 -20.98 12.44 -3.95
N PRO A 334 -21.96 11.66 -3.48
CA PRO A 334 -21.93 10.19 -3.50
C PRO A 334 -21.76 9.60 -4.91
N GLN A 335 -22.22 10.30 -5.96
CA GLN A 335 -22.03 9.92 -7.36
C GLN A 335 -20.56 9.83 -7.80
N THR A 336 -19.63 10.43 -7.05
CA THR A 336 -18.19 10.28 -7.30
C THR A 336 -17.70 8.85 -7.12
N ASN A 337 -18.39 8.04 -6.30
CA ASN A 337 -17.97 6.70 -5.90
C ASN A 337 -16.53 6.66 -5.35
N ILE A 338 -16.04 7.78 -4.78
CA ILE A 338 -14.62 7.98 -4.45
C ILE A 338 -14.08 6.88 -3.53
N LYS A 339 -14.85 6.48 -2.52
CA LYS A 339 -14.50 5.35 -1.64
C LYS A 339 -14.42 4.03 -2.39
N SER A 340 -15.41 3.72 -3.23
CA SER A 340 -15.44 2.50 -4.05
C SER A 340 -14.22 2.39 -4.96
N ILE A 341 -13.76 3.52 -5.52
CA ILE A 341 -12.57 3.59 -6.39
C ILE A 341 -11.30 3.33 -5.56
N LEU A 342 -11.14 4.00 -4.42
CA LEU A 342 -9.97 3.81 -3.53
C LEU A 342 -9.90 2.39 -2.96
N MET A 343 -11.03 1.87 -2.50
CA MET A 343 -11.17 0.53 -1.93
C MET A 343 -10.97 -0.56 -3.00
N GLY A 344 -11.59 -0.43 -4.17
CA GLY A 344 -11.41 -1.35 -5.28
C GLY A 344 -9.96 -1.39 -5.78
N LYS A 345 -9.25 -0.25 -5.73
CA LYS A 345 -7.81 -0.18 -6.00
C LYS A 345 -6.98 -0.92 -4.95
N ALA A 346 -7.27 -0.76 -3.65
CA ALA A 346 -6.61 -1.53 -2.59
C ALA A 346 -6.81 -3.05 -2.80
N LEU A 347 -8.06 -3.46 -3.05
CA LEU A 347 -8.45 -4.85 -3.32
C LEU A 347 -7.87 -5.44 -4.62
N GLN A 348 -7.46 -4.61 -5.58
CA GLN A 348 -6.72 -5.07 -6.74
C GLN A 348 -5.31 -5.52 -6.36
N TYR A 349 -4.64 -4.79 -5.47
CA TYR A 349 -3.22 -5.02 -5.13
C TYR A 349 -2.95 -6.20 -4.19
N SER A 350 -3.94 -6.63 -3.40
CA SER A 350 -3.83 -7.89 -2.65
C SER A 350 -5.18 -8.56 -2.51
N CYS A 351 -5.23 -9.85 -2.83
CA CYS A 351 -6.37 -10.71 -2.57
C CYS A 351 -6.62 -10.92 -1.07
N LEU A 352 -5.59 -10.78 -0.22
CA LEU A 352 -5.68 -11.03 1.23
C LEU A 352 -6.43 -9.93 1.99
N LEU A 353 -6.69 -8.78 1.34
CA LEU A 353 -7.60 -7.73 1.82
C LEU A 353 -9.09 -8.09 1.62
N LEU A 354 -9.34 -9.21 0.95
CA LEU A 354 -10.56 -9.98 1.10
C LEU A 354 -10.21 -11.15 2.04
N PRO A 355 -10.97 -11.40 3.12
CA PRO A 355 -10.77 -12.58 3.95
C PRO A 355 -11.27 -13.83 3.18
N TYR A 356 -10.43 -14.34 2.27
CA TYR A 356 -10.53 -15.65 1.65
C TYR A 356 -9.12 -16.21 1.43
N TYR A 357 -8.99 -17.53 1.40
CA TYR A 357 -7.72 -18.18 1.14
C TYR A 357 -7.48 -18.28 -0.38
N PRO A 358 -6.35 -17.78 -0.92
CA PRO A 358 -5.98 -18.01 -2.31
C PRO A 358 -5.58 -19.48 -2.49
N ASP A 359 -6.43 -20.27 -3.17
CA ASP A 359 -6.08 -21.63 -3.63
C ASP A 359 -5.39 -21.52 -5.00
N LEU A 360 -4.23 -22.17 -5.16
CA LEU A 360 -3.42 -22.22 -6.38
C LEU A 360 -4.22 -22.58 -7.63
N LYS A 361 -5.30 -23.35 -7.51
CA LYS A 361 -6.22 -23.70 -8.61
C LYS A 361 -6.90 -22.49 -9.28
N ASN A 362 -6.89 -21.32 -8.63
CA ASN A 362 -7.44 -20.07 -9.16
C ASN A 362 -6.40 -19.20 -9.90
N PHE A 363 -5.15 -19.66 -9.97
CA PHE A 363 -4.01 -18.91 -10.52
C PHE A 363 -3.30 -19.74 -11.59
N GLN A 364 -2.52 -19.10 -12.46
CA GLN A 364 -1.77 -19.81 -13.50
C GLN A 364 -0.57 -20.60 -12.92
N ASP A 365 0.09 -20.03 -11.92
CA ASP A 365 1.20 -20.62 -11.19
C ASP A 365 1.35 -19.99 -9.78
N GLU A 366 2.36 -20.43 -9.03
CA GLU A 366 2.67 -19.89 -7.69
C GLU A 366 3.12 -18.42 -7.73
N LEU A 367 3.67 -17.93 -8.85
CA LEU A 367 4.10 -16.54 -8.99
C LEU A 367 2.89 -15.62 -9.18
N ASP A 368 1.92 -16.02 -10.01
CA ASP A 368 0.63 -15.35 -10.15
C ASP A 368 -0.11 -15.30 -8.80
N MET A 369 -0.14 -16.40 -8.06
CA MET A 369 -0.67 -16.45 -6.70
C MET A 369 0.10 -15.51 -5.74
N ALA A 370 1.44 -15.51 -5.74
CA ALA A 370 2.24 -14.63 -4.89
C ALA A 370 2.05 -13.14 -5.22
N ASN A 371 2.01 -12.80 -6.51
CA ASN A 371 1.71 -11.45 -6.98
C ASN A 371 0.30 -11.02 -6.56
N ALA A 372 -0.69 -11.91 -6.66
CA ALA A 372 -2.06 -11.65 -6.22
C ALA A 372 -2.17 -11.49 -4.70
N MET A 373 -1.36 -12.20 -3.90
CA MET A 373 -1.24 -11.98 -2.46
C MET A 373 -0.56 -10.64 -2.11
N GLY A 374 0.14 -10.03 -3.06
CA GLY A 374 0.74 -8.70 -2.94
C GLY A 374 2.24 -8.70 -2.70
N TYR A 375 2.93 -9.84 -2.86
CA TYR A 375 4.39 -9.92 -2.97
C TYR A 375 4.85 -9.42 -4.35
N ARG A 376 6.15 -9.15 -4.52
CA ARG A 376 6.78 -9.02 -5.84
C ARG A 376 7.99 -9.95 -5.92
N LYS A 377 8.44 -10.25 -7.14
CA LYS A 377 9.81 -10.73 -7.38
C LYS A 377 10.71 -9.53 -7.67
N ALA A 378 11.81 -9.44 -6.93
CA ALA A 378 12.96 -8.65 -7.33
C ALA A 378 13.97 -9.63 -7.95
N ASP A 379 14.26 -9.49 -9.25
CA ASP A 379 15.33 -10.20 -9.96
C ASP A 379 15.47 -11.70 -9.63
N GLN A 380 14.33 -12.40 -9.66
CA GLN A 380 14.12 -13.84 -9.38
C GLN A 380 14.05 -14.28 -7.91
N GLU A 381 14.44 -13.44 -6.95
CA GLU A 381 14.33 -13.71 -5.51
C GLU A 381 13.00 -13.15 -4.93
N ARG A 382 12.54 -13.69 -3.78
CA ARG A 382 11.36 -13.15 -3.08
C ARG A 382 11.72 -11.82 -2.44
N GLU A 383 10.86 -10.82 -2.60
CA GLU A 383 11.04 -9.49 -2.04
C GLU A 383 11.20 -9.48 -0.50
N ASN A 384 12.03 -8.54 -0.02
CA ASN A 384 12.32 -8.31 1.39
C ASN A 384 11.03 -8.08 2.21
N TYR A 385 11.01 -8.59 3.44
CA TYR A 385 9.94 -8.41 4.40
C TYR A 385 9.57 -6.94 4.60
N GLU A 386 10.54 -6.02 4.63
CA GLU A 386 10.27 -4.58 4.82
C GLU A 386 9.45 -4.00 3.68
N GLU A 387 9.76 -4.34 2.43
CA GLU A 387 9.12 -3.76 1.26
C GLU A 387 7.71 -4.33 1.06
N THR A 388 7.57 -5.65 1.22
CA THR A 388 6.28 -6.35 1.23
C THR A 388 5.39 -5.81 2.35
N SER A 389 5.93 -5.71 3.57
CA SER A 389 5.17 -5.25 4.75
C SER A 389 4.80 -3.77 4.65
N ASN A 390 5.73 -2.90 4.22
CA ASN A 390 5.43 -1.48 4.00
C ASN A 390 4.31 -1.27 2.98
N ARG A 391 4.33 -2.04 1.89
CA ARG A 391 3.30 -1.97 0.86
C ARG A 391 1.96 -2.51 1.35
N MET A 392 1.93 -3.62 2.09
CA MET A 392 0.72 -4.15 2.71
C MET A 392 0.10 -3.14 3.69
N SER A 393 0.89 -2.56 4.60
CA SER A 393 0.41 -1.52 5.52
C SER A 393 -0.21 -0.33 4.78
N ASN A 394 0.36 0.10 3.66
CA ASN A 394 -0.19 1.19 2.87
C ASN A 394 -1.55 0.83 2.22
N TYR A 395 -1.79 -0.43 1.85
CA TYR A 395 -3.08 -0.87 1.34
C TYR A 395 -4.13 -1.04 2.45
N CYS A 396 -3.77 -1.65 3.58
CA CYS A 396 -4.60 -1.71 4.79
C CYS A 396 -5.05 -0.31 5.22
N ARG A 397 -4.09 0.62 5.31
CA ARG A 397 -4.31 2.05 5.61
C ARG A 397 -5.36 2.67 4.71
N LEU A 398 -5.14 2.59 3.40
CA LEU A 398 -6.03 3.15 2.39
C LEU A 398 -7.45 2.56 2.48
N MET A 399 -7.56 1.25 2.71
CA MET A 399 -8.83 0.54 2.72
C MET A 399 -9.63 0.81 4.00
N PHE A 400 -8.98 0.76 5.16
CA PHE A 400 -9.66 0.78 6.46
C PHE A 400 -9.92 2.20 6.96
N SER A 401 -9.02 3.17 6.70
CA SER A 401 -9.21 4.54 7.21
C SER A 401 -10.43 5.23 6.57
N ILE A 402 -10.71 4.98 5.29
CA ILE A 402 -11.87 5.56 4.58
C ILE A 402 -13.22 4.93 4.96
N LEU A 403 -13.26 4.06 5.96
CA LEU A 403 -14.46 3.37 6.45
C LEU A 403 -14.78 3.66 7.92
N VAL A 404 -14.04 4.55 8.59
CA VAL A 404 -14.22 4.83 10.03
C VAL A 404 -15.42 5.73 10.37
N ASP A 405 -16.07 6.32 9.37
CA ASP A 405 -17.26 7.15 9.54
C ASP A 405 -18.51 6.34 9.91
N ASP A 406 -19.49 7.03 10.49
CA ASP A 406 -20.69 6.40 11.07
C ASP A 406 -21.53 5.57 10.08
N ALA A 407 -21.47 5.85 8.78
CA ALA A 407 -22.20 5.09 7.76
C ALA A 407 -21.49 3.79 7.33
N HIS A 408 -20.19 3.65 7.61
CA HIS A 408 -19.36 2.53 7.11
C HIS A 408 -18.69 1.72 8.23
N ILE A 409 -18.63 2.26 9.45
CA ILE A 409 -18.00 1.62 10.62
C ILE A 409 -18.60 0.24 10.96
N GLY A 410 -19.87 -0.01 10.63
CA GLY A 410 -20.48 -1.34 10.75
C GLY A 410 -19.93 -2.37 9.77
N ARG A 411 -19.67 -1.96 8.52
CA ARG A 411 -18.99 -2.79 7.50
C ARG A 411 -17.55 -3.07 7.92
N LEU A 412 -16.86 -2.05 8.42
CA LEU A 412 -15.50 -2.15 8.94
C LEU A 412 -15.43 -3.16 10.11
N PHE A 413 -16.34 -3.07 11.09
CA PHE A 413 -16.43 -4.03 12.19
C PHE A 413 -16.70 -5.46 11.71
N GLN A 414 -17.59 -5.66 10.74
CA GLN A 414 -17.83 -6.99 10.18
C GLN A 414 -16.63 -7.53 9.38
N MET A 415 -15.84 -6.68 8.73
CA MET A 415 -14.57 -7.08 8.13
C MET A 415 -13.56 -7.56 9.19
N PHE A 416 -13.48 -6.89 10.35
CA PHE A 416 -12.67 -7.36 11.48
C PHE A 416 -13.08 -8.77 11.93
N VAL A 417 -14.39 -8.98 12.13
CA VAL A 417 -14.95 -10.28 12.51
C VAL A 417 -14.60 -11.35 11.48
N LEU A 418 -14.68 -11.05 10.18
CA LEU A 418 -14.25 -11.97 9.12
C LEU A 418 -12.75 -12.33 9.24
N TYR A 419 -11.86 -11.36 9.41
CA TYR A 419 -10.42 -11.64 9.57
C TYR A 419 -10.09 -12.52 10.79
N LEU A 420 -10.85 -12.43 11.88
CA LEU A 420 -10.67 -13.28 13.07
C LEU A 420 -11.16 -14.73 12.89
N ASN A 421 -12.07 -14.96 11.94
CA ASN A 421 -12.72 -16.25 11.69
C ASN A 421 -12.12 -17.04 10.51
N PHE A 422 -11.48 -16.36 9.56
CA PHE A 422 -10.90 -17.02 8.39
C PHE A 422 -9.57 -17.72 8.70
N ARG A 423 -9.19 -18.68 7.83
CA ARG A 423 -7.93 -19.42 7.95
C ARG A 423 -6.76 -18.43 7.92
N PHE A 424 -5.77 -18.68 8.77
CA PHE A 424 -4.55 -17.91 8.85
C PHE A 424 -3.74 -17.97 7.54
N HIS A 425 -3.12 -16.84 7.22
CA HIS A 425 -2.10 -16.68 6.20
C HIS A 425 -0.92 -15.92 6.83
N GLN A 426 0.29 -16.01 6.27
CA GLN A 426 1.52 -15.39 6.81
C GLN A 426 1.41 -13.88 7.09
N LEU A 427 0.53 -13.18 6.35
CA LEU A 427 0.26 -11.74 6.49
C LEU A 427 -0.96 -11.40 7.38
N SER A 428 -1.70 -12.36 7.91
CA SER A 428 -2.95 -12.09 8.65
C SER A 428 -2.71 -11.31 9.94
N SER A 429 -1.65 -11.61 10.71
CA SER A 429 -1.30 -10.82 11.89
C SER A 429 -0.97 -9.38 11.54
N GLN A 430 -0.30 -9.14 10.41
CA GLN A 430 -0.07 -7.79 9.92
C GLN A 430 -1.37 -7.09 9.53
N ILE A 431 -2.23 -7.72 8.73
CA ILE A 431 -3.48 -7.10 8.27
C ILE A 431 -4.36 -6.72 9.45
N ILE A 432 -4.46 -7.58 10.47
CA ILE A 432 -5.27 -7.32 11.67
C ILE A 432 -4.60 -6.28 12.59
N PHE A 433 -3.26 -6.28 12.70
CA PHE A 433 -2.54 -5.22 13.41
C PHE A 433 -2.77 -3.86 12.74
N ASP A 434 -2.52 -3.75 11.43
CA ASP A 434 -2.69 -2.50 10.67
C ASP A 434 -4.17 -2.04 10.73
N PHE A 435 -5.12 -2.98 10.68
CA PHE A 435 -6.53 -2.70 10.93
C PHE A 435 -6.79 -2.06 12.31
N LEU A 436 -6.23 -2.62 13.39
CA LEU A 436 -6.39 -2.10 14.75
C LEU A 436 -5.58 -0.81 15.02
N ASP A 437 -4.45 -0.61 14.33
CA ASP A 437 -3.65 0.62 14.39
C ASP A 437 -4.43 1.81 13.83
N PHE A 438 -5.10 1.63 12.67
CA PHE A 438 -5.87 2.70 12.03
C PHE A 438 -7.29 2.86 12.56
N THR A 439 -7.93 1.80 13.08
CA THR A 439 -9.39 1.84 13.35
C THR A 439 -9.81 1.40 14.76
N GLY A 440 -8.89 0.84 15.55
CA GLY A 440 -9.21 0.28 16.87
C GLY A 440 -9.87 1.29 17.82
N TYR A 441 -9.43 2.54 17.81
CA TYR A 441 -10.03 3.59 18.64
C TYR A 441 -11.46 3.96 18.19
N HIS A 442 -11.73 4.00 16.87
CA HIS A 442 -13.07 4.29 16.34
C HIS A 442 -14.05 3.17 16.68
N LEU A 443 -13.63 1.91 16.52
CA LEU A 443 -14.43 0.75 16.90
C LEU A 443 -14.65 0.68 18.41
N LEU A 444 -13.63 0.96 19.22
CA LEU A 444 -13.77 1.04 20.67
C LEU A 444 -14.73 2.15 21.09
N ARG A 445 -14.73 3.29 20.40
CA ARG A 445 -15.68 4.39 20.63
C ARG A 445 -17.12 4.03 20.25
N LYS A 446 -17.30 3.28 19.16
CA LYS A 446 -18.63 2.91 18.61
C LYS A 446 -19.27 1.75 19.36
N TYR A 447 -18.50 0.74 19.74
CA TYR A 447 -18.95 -0.53 20.30
C TYR A 447 -18.55 -0.74 21.78
N GLY A 448 -17.66 0.10 22.32
CA GLY A 448 -17.31 0.12 23.74
C GLY A 448 -16.90 -1.24 24.28
N LYS A 449 -17.63 -1.68 25.30
CA LYS A 449 -17.42 -2.96 25.99
C LYS A 449 -17.39 -4.15 25.03
N VAL A 450 -18.26 -4.18 24.01
CA VAL A 450 -18.35 -5.30 23.05
C VAL A 450 -17.02 -5.51 22.34
N PHE A 451 -16.39 -4.43 21.89
CA PHE A 451 -15.12 -4.50 21.19
C PHE A 451 -13.98 -4.86 22.15
N ALA A 452 -13.98 -4.32 23.38
CA ALA A 452 -13.00 -4.69 24.39
C ALA A 452 -13.05 -6.19 24.74
N GLU A 453 -14.24 -6.79 24.88
CA GLU A 453 -14.40 -8.24 25.11
C GLU A 453 -13.86 -9.09 23.94
N ILE A 454 -13.99 -8.62 22.68
CA ILE A 454 -13.41 -9.29 21.51
C ILE A 454 -11.87 -9.21 21.55
N LEU A 455 -11.31 -8.05 21.86
CA LEU A 455 -9.85 -7.87 22.00
C LEU A 455 -9.28 -8.74 23.13
N GLU A 456 -9.98 -8.86 24.26
CA GLU A 456 -9.62 -9.79 25.34
C GLU A 456 -9.67 -11.25 24.85
N GLY A 457 -10.70 -11.61 24.07
CA GLY A 457 -10.81 -12.91 23.42
C GLY A 457 -9.67 -13.24 22.44
N MET A 458 -9.09 -12.24 21.77
CA MET A 458 -7.90 -12.44 20.92
C MET A 458 -6.64 -12.78 21.74
N LEU A 459 -6.56 -12.29 22.97
CA LEU A 459 -5.43 -12.47 23.90
C LEU A 459 -5.59 -13.69 24.83
N CYS A 460 -6.72 -14.39 24.80
CA CYS A 460 -6.94 -15.58 25.62
C CYS A 460 -5.84 -16.63 25.39
N ARG A 461 -5.16 -17.04 26.47
CA ARG A 461 -4.11 -18.07 26.38
C ARG A 461 -4.69 -19.40 25.91
N GLY A 462 -3.94 -20.13 25.09
CA GLY A 462 -4.31 -21.44 24.54
C GLY A 462 -5.26 -21.37 23.34
N ASP A 463 -6.35 -20.60 23.46
CA ASP A 463 -7.50 -20.62 22.55
C ASP A 463 -7.72 -19.31 21.75
N GLY A 464 -7.11 -18.21 22.17
CA GLY A 464 -7.26 -16.89 21.54
C GLY A 464 -6.61 -16.78 20.15
N TYR A 465 -6.98 -15.76 19.39
CA TYR A 465 -6.47 -15.53 18.03
C TYR A 465 -4.93 -15.58 17.98
N CYS A 466 -4.25 -14.82 18.85
CA CYS A 466 -2.79 -14.68 18.79
C CYS A 466 -2.05 -15.99 19.12
N ASP A 467 -2.58 -16.79 20.04
CA ASP A 467 -2.05 -18.11 20.42
C ASP A 467 -2.32 -19.17 19.33
N ARG A 468 -3.51 -19.15 18.70
CA ARG A 468 -3.82 -20.03 17.57
C ARG A 468 -2.96 -19.71 16.34
N TYR A 469 -2.66 -18.44 16.09
CA TYR A 469 -1.79 -18.00 15.00
C TYR A 469 -0.33 -18.42 15.24
N GLU A 470 0.14 -18.33 16.49
CA GLU A 470 1.48 -18.78 16.91
C GLU A 470 1.65 -20.29 16.67
N LYS A 471 0.68 -21.11 17.07
CA LYS A 471 0.63 -22.56 16.78
C LYS A 471 0.60 -22.88 15.28
N TYR A 472 -0.21 -22.17 14.49
CA TYR A 472 -0.22 -22.34 13.03
C TYR A 472 1.17 -22.09 12.40
N THR A 473 1.92 -21.16 12.97
CA THR A 473 3.24 -20.79 12.47
C THR A 473 4.28 -21.86 12.81
N SER A 474 4.27 -22.40 14.03
CA SER A 474 5.14 -23.52 14.42
C SER A 474 4.81 -24.81 13.67
N ASP A 475 3.51 -25.08 13.46
CA ASP A 475 3.04 -26.42 13.07
C ASP A 475 2.78 -26.57 11.56
N GLN A 476 2.45 -25.48 10.85
CA GLN A 476 2.09 -25.53 9.42
C GLN A 476 3.09 -24.78 8.54
N MET A 477 3.48 -23.54 8.88
CA MET A 477 4.43 -22.78 8.03
C MET A 477 5.82 -23.42 7.94
N ILE A 478 6.34 -24.01 9.03
CA ILE A 478 7.65 -24.69 9.00
C ILE A 478 7.61 -25.94 8.12
N ASN A 479 6.47 -26.66 8.10
CA ASN A 479 6.27 -27.84 7.26
C ASN A 479 5.97 -27.47 5.79
N GLU A 480 5.38 -26.30 5.51
CA GLU A 480 5.25 -25.78 4.14
C GLU A 480 6.61 -25.44 3.53
N ILE A 481 7.60 -25.02 4.33
CA ILE A 481 8.99 -24.75 3.88
C ILE A 481 9.72 -26.04 3.54
N GLN A 482 9.63 -27.07 4.39
CA GLN A 482 10.28 -28.37 4.15
C GLN A 482 9.80 -29.10 2.88
N ASN A 483 8.61 -28.77 2.37
CA ASN A 483 8.11 -29.31 1.10
C ASN A 483 8.47 -28.44 -0.13
N CYS A 484 9.09 -27.27 0.08
CA CYS A 484 9.63 -26.42 -0.99
C CYS A 484 11.15 -26.61 -1.19
N GLU A 485 11.84 -27.33 -0.30
CA GLU A 485 13.29 -27.46 -0.28
C GLU A 485 13.76 -28.89 -0.57
N ASP A 486 13.88 -29.22 -1.87
CA ASP A 486 14.97 -30.08 -2.37
C ASP A 486 16.31 -29.30 -2.36
N VAL A 487 16.57 -28.55 -1.27
CA VAL A 487 17.78 -27.75 -1.06
C VAL A 487 18.47 -28.29 0.18
N VAL A 488 19.54 -29.04 -0.03
CA VAL A 488 20.35 -29.63 1.04
C VAL A 488 21.21 -28.54 1.68
N GLY A 489 20.87 -28.08 2.88
CA GLY A 489 21.73 -27.20 3.68
C GLY A 489 21.08 -26.58 4.92
N ASP A 490 21.54 -27.03 6.10
CA ASP A 490 21.58 -26.37 7.42
C ASP A 490 20.53 -25.29 7.81
N GLU A 491 19.68 -25.67 8.79
CA GLU A 491 18.74 -24.86 9.60
C GLU A 491 17.69 -24.00 8.85
N PRO A 492 16.43 -23.92 9.35
CA PRO A 492 15.39 -23.11 8.73
C PRO A 492 15.77 -21.61 8.77
N ASP A 493 16.14 -21.09 7.60
CA ASP A 493 16.70 -19.74 7.48
C ASP A 493 15.68 -18.66 7.89
N LYS A 494 16.15 -17.72 8.72
CA LYS A 494 15.41 -16.54 9.18
C LYS A 494 15.18 -15.52 8.05
N SER A 495 15.69 -15.78 6.85
CA SER A 495 15.43 -15.01 5.63
C SER A 495 13.99 -15.13 5.10
N ASN A 496 13.19 -16.10 5.55
CA ASN A 496 11.82 -16.22 5.06
C ASN A 496 10.92 -15.07 5.55
N THR A 497 10.73 -14.08 4.67
CA THR A 497 9.82 -12.93 4.80
C THR A 497 8.49 -13.24 5.50
N GLY A 498 7.89 -14.42 5.25
CA GLY A 498 6.66 -14.84 5.91
C GLY A 498 6.79 -15.02 7.41
N ILE A 499 7.80 -15.76 7.87
CA ILE A 499 8.07 -16.02 9.30
C ILE A 499 8.38 -14.70 10.01
N THR A 500 9.26 -13.88 9.42
CA THR A 500 9.68 -12.59 9.99
C THR A 500 8.50 -11.65 10.20
N ILE A 501 7.56 -11.58 9.23
CA ILE A 501 6.32 -10.80 9.38
C ILE A 501 5.46 -11.37 10.51
N VAL A 502 5.28 -12.69 10.60
CA VAL A 502 4.51 -13.30 11.69
C VAL A 502 5.07 -12.94 13.06
N GLU A 503 6.37 -13.18 13.30
CA GLU A 503 6.98 -12.96 14.62
C GLU A 503 6.86 -11.50 15.07
N ILE A 504 7.11 -10.55 14.16
CA ILE A 504 7.03 -9.12 14.43
C ILE A 504 5.57 -8.72 14.68
N TYR A 505 4.66 -9.09 13.78
CA TYR A 505 3.30 -8.58 13.82
C TYR A 505 2.38 -9.29 14.80
N ASN A 506 2.63 -10.55 15.19
CA ASN A 506 1.88 -11.18 16.31
C ASN A 506 2.22 -10.48 17.65
N LYS A 507 3.50 -10.14 17.88
CA LYS A 507 3.93 -9.35 19.05
C LYS A 507 3.30 -7.95 19.05
N LYS A 508 3.33 -7.24 17.92
CA LYS A 508 2.66 -5.93 17.77
C LYS A 508 1.16 -6.02 17.96
N LEU A 509 0.50 -7.04 17.41
CA LEU A 509 -0.94 -7.26 17.54
C LEU A 509 -1.34 -7.46 19.00
N ARG A 510 -0.62 -8.30 19.76
CA ARG A 510 -0.86 -8.48 21.20
C ARG A 510 -0.78 -7.13 21.94
N SER A 511 0.30 -6.38 21.73
CA SER A 511 0.51 -5.05 22.34
C SER A 511 -0.59 -4.05 21.98
N GLN A 512 -1.07 -4.05 20.73
CA GLN A 512 -2.15 -3.15 20.28
C GLN A 512 -3.50 -3.51 20.94
N CYS A 513 -3.83 -4.80 21.07
CA CYS A 513 -5.01 -5.24 21.82
C CYS A 513 -4.92 -4.82 23.29
N GLU A 514 -3.78 -5.07 23.96
CA GLU A 514 -3.55 -4.68 25.36
C GLU A 514 -3.67 -3.16 25.57
N SER A 515 -3.12 -2.37 24.64
CA SER A 515 -3.20 -0.91 24.63
C SER A 515 -4.65 -0.42 24.54
N LEU A 516 -5.43 -0.93 23.59
CA LEU A 516 -6.84 -0.57 23.41
C LEU A 516 -7.72 -1.00 24.61
N ILE A 517 -7.48 -2.18 25.18
CA ILE A 517 -8.18 -2.66 26.40
C ILE A 517 -7.84 -1.77 27.60
N LYS A 518 -6.56 -1.39 27.76
CA LYS A 518 -6.13 -0.45 28.81
C LYS A 518 -6.80 0.91 28.64
N ASP A 519 -6.85 1.44 27.42
CA ASP A 519 -7.51 2.70 27.09
C ASP A 519 -9.01 2.67 27.44
N PHE A 520 -9.71 1.57 27.10
CA PHE A 520 -11.11 1.36 27.48
C PHE A 520 -11.31 1.44 29.00
N ARG A 521 -10.49 0.68 29.75
CA ARG A 521 -10.57 0.56 31.22
C ARG A 521 -10.20 1.86 31.93
N GLN A 522 -9.22 2.61 31.42
CA GLN A 522 -8.72 3.84 32.04
C GLN A 522 -9.56 5.07 31.71
N LYS A 523 -9.98 5.22 30.44
CA LYS A 523 -10.74 6.39 29.98
C LYS A 523 -12.24 6.24 30.21
N GLY A 524 -12.70 5.04 30.58
CA GLY A 524 -14.11 4.76 30.87
C GLY A 524 -15.00 5.18 29.71
N ILE A 525 -14.74 4.66 28.50
CA ILE A 525 -15.40 5.08 27.26
C ILE A 525 -16.88 4.62 27.26
N ASN A 526 -17.67 5.34 28.05
CA ASN A 526 -19.12 5.35 28.12
C ASN A 526 -19.56 6.82 28.29
N ASN A 527 -20.19 7.33 27.24
CA ASN A 527 -21.14 8.46 27.22
C ASN A 527 -20.67 9.93 27.20
N ASN A 528 -19.44 10.35 27.52
CA ASN A 528 -19.09 11.79 27.54
C ASN A 528 -17.72 12.18 26.94
N LEU A 529 -17.48 11.84 25.66
CA LEU A 529 -16.44 12.50 24.84
C LEU A 529 -17.10 13.15 23.61
N PRO A 530 -16.71 14.39 23.21
CA PRO A 530 -17.44 15.16 22.21
C PRO A 530 -17.63 14.40 20.92
N ARG A 531 -18.85 14.37 20.37
CA ARG A 531 -19.06 14.01 18.96
C ARG A 531 -18.23 15.00 18.13
N TYR A 532 -17.16 14.49 17.53
CA TYR A 532 -16.19 15.27 16.77
C TYR A 532 -16.66 15.36 15.31
#